data_AF-A0A7C6UBS8-F1
#
_entry.id   AF-A0A7C6UBS8-F1
#
_cell.length_a   1.000
_cell.length_b   1.000
_cell.length_c   1.000
_cell.angle_alpha   90.00
_cell.angle_beta   90.00
_cell.angle_gamma   90.00
#
_symmetry.space_group_name_H-M   'P 1'
#
loop_
_entity.id
_entity.type
_entity.pdbx_description
1 polymer ?
#
loop_
_entity_poly.entity_id
_entity_poly.type
_entity_poly.pdbx_seq_one_letter_code
_entity_poly.pdbx_strand_id
1 'polypeptide(L)'
;LYKTSLVVIPEQNDPLRIPFSEIQEIIEGDYDLSVITEDGLRVIFSMMGFNLDPFKQSLREAMGELDQGTRALITGMLPAVSPQEISLVAHLFRDGQAASRSEIESVSPVFWNELERAISCSPIAEEYAYLKSLARQDKICIGVKKGLMGELTGRYIWCLFPMYSLDLTQPGNALAMESFSSTENGGGKATYFFRLVSRKDYPGSVDLDALHQEADIFIRQINRCLLAINFRREPIYLSEEKLAEPLYIKYRYALARLPSLRELRARFIGRVSHTTPEQWRRDVDNLLKFNVSSRSDLEQWSKGQ
;
A
#
# COMPACT_ATOMS: atom_id res chain seq x y z
N LEU A 1 21.16 10.87 -4.20
CA LEU A 1 19.83 10.53 -4.76
C LEU A 1 19.80 9.05 -5.05
N TYR A 2 18.70 8.36 -4.73
CA TYR A 2 18.49 6.96 -5.09
C TYR A 2 17.39 6.84 -6.16
N LYS A 3 17.25 5.67 -6.76
CA LYS A 3 16.31 5.41 -7.86
C LYS A 3 14.85 5.77 -7.56
N THR A 4 14.39 5.63 -6.31
CA THR A 4 12.99 5.86 -5.94
C THR A 4 12.82 6.84 -4.78
N SER A 5 13.91 7.43 -4.28
CA SER A 5 13.85 8.32 -3.13
C SER A 5 15.02 9.28 -3.02
N LEU A 6 14.74 10.44 -2.46
CA LEU A 6 15.72 11.35 -1.89
C LEU A 6 16.07 10.86 -0.48
N VAL A 7 17.36 10.76 -0.17
CA VAL A 7 17.83 10.40 1.17
C VAL A 7 18.76 11.51 1.64
N VAL A 8 18.44 12.06 2.80
CA VAL A 8 19.24 13.07 3.50
C VAL A 8 19.88 12.38 4.69
N ILE A 9 21.22 12.41 4.74
CA ILE A 9 22.00 11.83 5.84
C ILE A 9 22.59 13.00 6.62
N PRO A 10 21.96 13.41 7.74
CA PRO A 10 22.51 14.48 8.55
C PRO A 10 23.73 13.96 9.33
N GLU A 11 24.66 14.86 9.68
CA GLU A 11 25.84 14.49 10.51
C GLU A 11 25.44 14.01 11.90
N GLN A 12 24.35 14.57 12.41
CA GLN A 12 23.72 14.23 13.67
C GLN A 12 22.24 13.97 13.36
N ASN A 13 21.66 12.92 13.95
CA ASN A 13 20.33 12.36 13.68
C ASN A 13 20.29 11.22 12.64
N ASP A 14 19.13 10.55 12.59
CA ASP A 14 18.89 9.46 11.65
C ASP A 14 18.72 9.98 10.21
N PRO A 15 19.05 9.15 9.20
CA PRO A 15 18.74 9.46 7.81
C PRO A 15 17.25 9.68 7.58
N LEU A 16 16.93 10.72 6.81
CA LEU A 16 15.59 10.99 6.32
C LEU A 16 15.47 10.44 4.89
N ARG A 17 14.49 9.56 4.66
CA ARG A 17 14.14 9.07 3.31
C ARG A 17 12.81 9.66 2.87
N ILE A 18 12.80 10.30 1.70
CA ILE A 18 11.64 10.88 1.05
C ILE A 18 11.42 10.13 -0.27
N PRO A 19 10.43 9.21 -0.36
CA PRO A 19 10.07 8.58 -1.63
C PRO A 19 9.64 9.62 -2.65
N PHE A 20 10.07 9.47 -3.90
CA PHE A 20 9.66 10.40 -4.96
C PHE A 20 8.14 10.37 -5.22
N SER A 21 7.50 9.24 -4.92
CA SER A 21 6.05 9.08 -4.99
C SER A 21 5.29 9.85 -3.91
N GLU A 22 5.95 10.28 -2.83
CA GLU A 22 5.34 11.09 -1.77
C GLU A 22 5.57 12.59 -2.00
N ILE A 23 6.38 12.99 -2.99
CA ILE A 23 6.65 14.40 -3.29
C ILE A 23 5.43 14.98 -4.02
N GLN A 24 4.74 15.88 -3.33
CA GLN A 24 3.59 16.60 -3.86
C GLN A 24 4.05 17.82 -4.66
N GLU A 25 5.01 18.58 -4.13
CA GLU A 25 5.44 19.84 -4.71
C GLU A 25 6.95 20.05 -4.55
N ILE A 26 7.54 20.65 -5.59
CA ILE A 26 8.92 21.14 -5.58
C ILE A 26 8.87 22.63 -5.93
N ILE A 27 9.30 23.47 -5.00
CA ILE A 27 9.35 24.92 -5.17
C ILE A 27 10.81 25.32 -5.32
N GLU A 28 11.15 25.91 -6.46
CA GLU A 28 12.49 26.37 -6.76
C GLU A 28 12.61 27.86 -6.50
N GLY A 29 13.45 28.24 -5.54
CA GLY A 29 13.89 29.62 -5.36
C GLY A 29 15.23 29.88 -6.03
N ASP A 30 15.67 31.14 -5.94
CA ASP A 30 16.97 31.59 -6.47
C ASP A 30 18.15 30.88 -5.79
N TYR A 31 18.03 30.60 -4.49
CA TYR A 31 19.12 30.01 -3.67
C TYR A 31 18.69 28.81 -2.82
N ASP A 32 17.46 28.34 -3.02
CA ASP A 32 16.93 27.19 -2.31
C ASP A 32 16.05 26.29 -3.18
N LEU A 33 15.74 25.12 -2.62
CA LEU A 33 14.79 24.16 -3.12
C LEU A 33 13.93 23.67 -1.96
N SER A 34 12.63 23.88 -2.02
CA SER A 34 11.69 23.28 -1.07
C SER A 34 11.05 22.04 -1.67
N VAL A 35 11.12 20.91 -0.96
CA VAL A 35 10.39 19.68 -1.28
C VAL A 35 9.28 19.52 -0.25
N ILE A 36 8.04 19.42 -0.71
CA ILE A 36 6.85 19.23 0.13
C ILE A 36 6.25 17.87 -0.19
N THR A 37 6.02 17.07 0.84
CA THR A 37 5.39 15.75 0.72
C THR A 37 3.89 15.80 1.03
N GLU A 38 3.16 14.77 0.62
CA GLU A 38 1.70 14.64 0.86
C GLU A 38 1.31 14.71 2.34
N ASP A 39 2.18 14.30 3.27
CA ASP A 39 1.95 14.38 4.71
C ASP A 39 2.34 15.74 5.32
N GLY A 40 2.69 16.72 4.48
CA GLY A 40 3.03 18.07 4.89
C GLY A 40 4.46 18.26 5.39
N LEU A 41 5.33 17.24 5.30
CA LEU A 41 6.75 17.43 5.58
C LEU A 41 7.34 18.35 4.52
N ARG A 42 7.90 19.47 4.99
CA ARG A 42 8.62 20.43 4.16
C ARG A 42 10.11 20.36 4.45
N VAL A 43 10.90 20.04 3.42
CA VAL A 43 12.37 20.01 3.51
C VAL A 43 12.93 21.09 2.61
N ILE A 44 13.74 21.98 3.18
CA ILE A 44 14.34 23.11 2.48
C ILE A 44 15.83 22.85 2.34
N PHE A 45 16.29 22.73 1.09
CA PHE A 45 17.70 22.65 0.74
C PHE A 45 18.18 24.06 0.39
N SER A 46 19.08 24.61 1.19
CA SER A 46 19.67 25.93 0.99
C SER A 46 21.17 25.87 1.25
N MET A 47 21.89 26.96 0.95
CA MET A 47 23.34 27.06 1.15
C MET A 47 24.16 25.98 0.41
N MET A 48 23.63 25.43 -0.69
CA MET A 48 24.32 24.42 -1.49
C MET A 48 25.36 25.00 -2.46
N GLY A 49 25.38 26.33 -2.63
CA GLY A 49 26.29 27.03 -3.56
C GLY A 49 26.19 26.45 -4.98
N PHE A 50 27.34 26.14 -5.58
CA PHE A 50 27.44 25.54 -6.91
C PHE A 50 26.80 24.15 -7.03
N ASN A 51 26.43 23.50 -5.92
CA ASN A 51 25.76 22.20 -5.93
C ASN A 51 24.24 22.28 -6.05
N LEU A 52 23.63 23.48 -5.96
CA LEU A 52 22.17 23.62 -6.02
C LEU A 52 21.62 23.21 -7.39
N ASP A 53 22.14 23.76 -8.47
CA ASP A 53 21.65 23.47 -9.83
C ASP A 53 21.92 22.01 -10.26
N PRO A 54 23.12 21.44 -10.02
CA PRO A 54 23.34 20.01 -10.23
C PRO A 54 22.37 19.14 -9.44
N PHE A 55 22.08 19.49 -8.18
CA PHE A 55 21.13 18.76 -7.36
C PHE A 55 19.69 18.82 -7.91
N LYS A 56 19.23 20.02 -8.31
CA LYS A 56 17.93 20.21 -8.97
C LYS A 56 17.82 19.34 -10.22
N GLN A 57 18.85 19.36 -11.07
CA GLN A 57 18.88 18.57 -12.30
C GLN A 57 18.83 17.07 -12.03
N SER A 58 19.70 16.55 -11.15
CA SER A 58 19.72 15.13 -10.80
C SER A 58 18.42 14.67 -10.13
N LEU A 59 17.76 15.52 -9.33
CA LEU A 59 16.48 15.19 -8.72
C LEU A 59 15.40 15.04 -9.80
N ARG A 60 15.30 16.00 -10.73
CA ARG A 60 14.35 15.94 -11.85
C ARG A 60 14.60 14.72 -12.74
N GLU A 61 15.86 14.40 -13.03
CA GLU A 61 16.25 13.20 -13.79
C GLU A 61 15.79 11.92 -13.09
N ALA A 62 16.10 11.77 -11.79
CA ALA A 62 15.73 10.58 -11.03
C ALA A 62 14.20 10.40 -10.93
N MET A 63 13.45 11.49 -10.76
CA MET A 63 11.98 11.45 -10.79
C MET A 63 11.45 11.12 -12.19
N GLY A 64 12.06 11.66 -13.25
CA GLY A 64 11.71 11.36 -14.64
C GLY A 64 11.94 9.89 -15.00
N GLU A 65 13.03 9.29 -14.52
CA GLU A 65 13.30 7.86 -14.69
C GLU A 65 12.25 6.99 -13.99
N LEU A 66 11.80 7.37 -12.79
CA LEU A 66 10.73 6.68 -12.08
C LEU A 66 9.43 6.74 -12.88
N ASP A 67 9.05 7.91 -13.37
CA ASP A 67 7.84 8.11 -14.17
C ASP A 67 7.87 7.31 -15.47
N GLN A 68 9.02 7.31 -16.17
CA GLN A 68 9.21 6.51 -17.37
C GLN A 68 9.09 5.01 -17.05
N GLY A 69 9.67 4.56 -15.94
CA GLY A 69 9.58 3.19 -15.46
C GLY A 69 8.15 2.75 -15.16
N THR A 70 7.37 3.60 -14.50
CA THR A 70 5.96 3.33 -14.20
C THR A 70 5.12 3.29 -15.47
N ARG A 71 5.31 4.22 -16.41
CA ARG A 71 4.61 4.19 -17.71
C ARG A 71 4.91 2.91 -18.48
N ALA A 72 6.19 2.54 -18.59
CA ALA A 72 6.60 1.32 -19.29
C ALA A 72 6.01 0.05 -18.65
N LEU A 73 5.92 0.01 -17.32
CA LEU A 73 5.29 -1.08 -16.59
C LEU A 73 3.79 -1.20 -16.92
N ILE A 74 3.08 -0.07 -16.87
CA ILE A 74 1.63 -0.01 -17.17
C ILE A 74 1.37 -0.37 -18.63
N THR A 75 2.13 0.18 -19.59
CA THR A 75 1.99 -0.16 -21.01
C THR A 75 2.19 -1.65 -21.26
N GLY A 76 3.18 -2.26 -20.61
CA GLY A 76 3.41 -3.70 -20.74
C GLY A 76 2.30 -4.56 -20.12
N MET A 77 1.57 -4.04 -19.14
CA MET A 77 0.47 -4.73 -18.46
C MET A 77 -0.86 -4.56 -19.21
N LEU A 78 -1.13 -3.36 -19.71
CA LEU A 78 -2.39 -2.97 -20.33
C LEU A 78 -2.15 -2.45 -21.77
N PRO A 79 -1.80 -3.34 -22.71
CA PRO A 79 -1.45 -2.93 -24.08
C PRO A 79 -2.63 -2.34 -24.87
N ALA A 80 -3.87 -2.54 -24.39
CA ALA A 80 -5.08 -2.00 -25.00
C ALA A 80 -5.35 -0.52 -24.63
N VAL A 81 -4.70 0.00 -23.59
CA VAL A 81 -4.88 1.39 -23.13
C VAL A 81 -4.01 2.32 -23.97
N SER A 82 -4.56 3.48 -24.35
CA SER A 82 -3.82 4.46 -25.15
C SER A 82 -2.64 5.09 -24.39
N PRO A 83 -1.54 5.48 -25.07
CA PRO A 83 -0.42 6.17 -24.42
C PRO A 83 -0.81 7.48 -23.73
N GLN A 84 -1.83 8.19 -24.23
CA GLN A 84 -2.36 9.38 -23.59
C GLN A 84 -3.00 9.04 -22.23
N GLU A 85 -3.86 8.03 -22.16
CA GLU A 85 -4.49 7.59 -20.91
C GLU A 85 -3.46 7.09 -19.91
N ILE A 86 -2.48 6.29 -20.36
CA ILE A 86 -1.38 5.84 -19.49
C ILE A 86 -0.63 7.04 -18.90
N SER A 87 -0.35 8.07 -19.70
CA SER A 87 0.34 9.25 -19.22
C SER A 87 -0.46 10.03 -18.17
N LEU A 88 -1.79 10.05 -18.30
CA LEU A 88 -2.70 10.68 -17.34
C LEU A 88 -2.72 9.94 -16.00
N VAL A 89 -2.76 8.61 -15.99
CA VAL A 89 -2.91 7.82 -14.74
C VAL A 89 -1.58 7.39 -14.11
N ALA A 90 -0.47 7.36 -14.85
CA ALA A 90 0.79 6.78 -14.37
C ALA A 90 1.32 7.41 -13.07
N HIS A 91 1.03 8.69 -12.83
CA HIS A 91 1.46 9.38 -11.61
C HIS A 91 0.85 8.75 -10.34
N LEU A 92 -0.35 8.15 -10.43
CA LEU A 92 -1.05 7.49 -9.33
C LEU A 92 -0.38 6.17 -8.88
N PHE A 93 0.49 5.60 -9.73
CA PHE A 93 1.14 4.30 -9.50
C PHE A 93 2.65 4.44 -9.27
N ARG A 94 3.13 5.64 -8.97
CA ARG A 94 4.56 5.91 -8.72
C ARG A 94 5.08 5.02 -7.60
N ASP A 95 6.23 4.40 -7.86
CA ASP A 95 6.89 3.44 -6.96
C ASP A 95 6.00 2.28 -6.43
N GLY A 96 4.88 1.99 -7.11
CA GLY A 96 3.97 0.92 -6.74
C GLY A 96 2.85 1.31 -5.79
N GLN A 97 2.57 2.61 -5.61
CA GLN A 97 1.37 3.08 -4.91
C GLN A 97 0.09 2.43 -5.50
N ALA A 98 -0.87 2.20 -4.62
CA ALA A 98 -2.23 1.83 -5.00
C ALA A 98 -3.10 3.07 -5.07
N ALA A 99 -3.89 3.16 -6.13
CA ALA A 99 -4.88 4.22 -6.32
C ALA A 99 -6.29 3.63 -6.21
N SER A 100 -7.22 4.39 -5.63
CA SER A 100 -8.61 3.95 -5.52
C SER A 100 -9.30 3.93 -6.88
N ARG A 101 -10.35 3.12 -6.98
CA ARG A 101 -11.24 3.09 -8.14
C ARG A 101 -11.75 4.49 -8.47
N SER A 102 -12.24 5.22 -7.48
CA SER A 102 -12.77 6.58 -7.68
C SER A 102 -11.72 7.54 -8.26
N GLU A 103 -10.47 7.51 -7.78
CA GLU A 103 -9.38 8.33 -8.30
C GLU A 103 -9.02 7.94 -9.74
N ILE A 104 -8.90 6.64 -10.02
CA ILE A 104 -8.58 6.15 -11.37
C ILE A 104 -9.69 6.52 -12.36
N GLU A 105 -10.96 6.26 -12.02
CA GLU A 105 -12.10 6.54 -12.89
C GLU A 105 -12.30 8.05 -13.12
N SER A 106 -11.90 8.91 -12.16
CA SER A 106 -11.92 10.37 -12.35
C SER A 106 -10.97 10.85 -13.45
N VAL A 107 -9.91 10.07 -13.73
CA VAL A 107 -8.90 10.38 -14.75
C VAL A 107 -9.16 9.60 -16.06
N SER A 108 -9.44 8.30 -15.97
CA SER A 108 -9.82 7.44 -17.10
C SER A 108 -10.66 6.24 -16.63
N PRO A 109 -11.98 6.24 -16.90
CA PRO A 109 -12.84 5.09 -16.63
C PRO A 109 -12.45 3.82 -17.39
N VAL A 110 -11.89 3.98 -18.59
CA VAL A 110 -11.43 2.86 -19.43
C VAL A 110 -10.28 2.13 -18.74
N PHE A 111 -9.39 2.87 -18.06
CA PHE A 111 -8.24 2.30 -17.38
C PHE A 111 -8.62 1.30 -16.29
N TRP A 112 -9.63 1.64 -15.47
CA TRP A 112 -10.11 0.74 -14.42
C TRP A 112 -10.63 -0.58 -15.00
N ASN A 113 -11.44 -0.51 -16.05
CA ASN A 113 -11.98 -1.71 -16.71
C ASN A 113 -10.87 -2.61 -17.27
N GLU A 114 -9.83 -2.02 -17.85
CA GLU A 114 -8.67 -2.77 -18.35
C GLU A 114 -7.84 -3.40 -17.22
N LEU A 115 -7.70 -2.73 -16.06
CA LEU A 115 -7.12 -3.34 -14.86
C LEU A 115 -7.93 -4.55 -14.39
N GLU A 116 -9.25 -4.41 -14.28
CA GLU A 116 -10.12 -5.52 -13.85
C GLU A 116 -10.06 -6.69 -14.82
N ARG A 117 -10.02 -6.41 -16.13
CA ARG A 117 -9.84 -7.43 -17.17
C ARG A 117 -8.51 -8.16 -17.01
N ALA A 118 -7.42 -7.43 -16.77
CA ALA A 118 -6.11 -8.03 -16.54
C ALA A 118 -6.08 -8.92 -15.30
N ILE A 119 -6.71 -8.49 -14.19
CA ILE A 119 -6.81 -9.29 -12.96
C ILE A 119 -7.70 -10.51 -13.16
N SER A 120 -8.81 -10.38 -13.90
CA SER A 120 -9.73 -11.50 -14.18
C SER A 120 -9.08 -12.61 -15.02
N CYS A 121 -8.02 -12.29 -15.77
CA CYS A 121 -7.21 -13.26 -16.49
C CYS A 121 -6.00 -13.79 -15.68
N SER A 122 -5.89 -13.44 -14.39
CA SER A 122 -4.77 -13.83 -13.53
C SER A 122 -5.11 -15.02 -12.61
N PRO A 123 -4.10 -15.70 -12.03
CA PRO A 123 -4.33 -16.80 -11.11
C PRO A 123 -5.05 -16.45 -9.79
N ILE A 124 -5.36 -15.18 -9.53
CA ILE A 124 -6.08 -14.74 -8.32
C ILE A 124 -7.50 -14.21 -8.63
N ALA A 125 -8.00 -14.47 -9.85
CA ALA A 125 -9.28 -13.93 -10.30
C ALA A 125 -10.44 -14.29 -9.36
N GLU A 126 -10.44 -15.50 -8.81
CA GLU A 126 -11.48 -15.96 -7.88
C GLU A 126 -11.41 -15.20 -6.54
N GLU A 127 -10.21 -15.07 -5.97
CA GLU A 127 -10.01 -14.35 -4.72
C GLU A 127 -10.32 -12.86 -4.86
N TYR A 128 -9.89 -12.25 -5.98
CA TYR A 128 -10.24 -10.87 -6.31
C TYR A 128 -11.75 -10.70 -6.41
N ALA A 129 -12.44 -11.56 -7.18
CA ALA A 129 -13.89 -11.46 -7.36
C ALA A 129 -14.65 -11.62 -6.02
N TYR A 130 -14.21 -12.53 -5.17
CA TYR A 130 -14.81 -12.75 -3.87
C TYR A 130 -14.57 -11.56 -2.91
N LEU A 131 -13.33 -11.10 -2.73
CA LEU A 131 -13.04 -9.93 -1.89
C LEU A 131 -13.73 -8.67 -2.41
N LYS A 132 -13.76 -8.48 -3.73
CA LYS A 132 -14.52 -7.41 -4.39
C LYS A 132 -15.99 -7.48 -3.99
N SER A 133 -16.62 -8.66 -3.97
CA SER A 133 -18.06 -8.78 -3.62
C SER A 133 -18.40 -8.31 -2.19
N LEU A 134 -17.42 -8.32 -1.28
CA LEU A 134 -17.58 -7.88 0.11
C LEU A 134 -17.23 -6.40 0.32
N ALA A 135 -16.47 -5.81 -0.61
CA ALA A 135 -15.85 -4.51 -0.44
C ALA A 135 -16.71 -3.33 -0.92
N ARG A 136 -16.41 -2.14 -0.38
CA ARG A 136 -16.89 -0.86 -0.91
C ARG A 136 -16.23 -0.59 -2.27
N GLN A 137 -17.02 -0.74 -3.34
CA GLN A 137 -16.54 -0.79 -4.71
C GLN A 137 -15.73 0.44 -5.13
N ASP A 138 -16.21 1.63 -4.77
CA ASP A 138 -15.61 2.93 -5.08
C ASP A 138 -14.26 3.15 -4.39
N LYS A 139 -14.00 2.41 -3.32
CA LYS A 139 -12.77 2.52 -2.50
C LYS A 139 -11.82 1.33 -2.66
N ILE A 140 -12.09 0.40 -3.56
CA ILE A 140 -11.12 -0.65 -3.91
C ILE A 140 -9.89 0.04 -4.50
N CYS A 141 -8.70 -0.29 -4.01
CA CYS A 141 -7.45 0.23 -4.56
C CYS A 141 -6.68 -0.85 -5.27
N ILE A 142 -6.00 -0.48 -6.36
CA ILE A 142 -5.09 -1.36 -7.09
C ILE A 142 -3.74 -0.65 -7.20
N GLY A 143 -2.67 -1.35 -6.87
CA GLY A 143 -1.29 -0.88 -7.05
C GLY A 143 -0.46 -1.87 -7.86
N VAL A 144 0.47 -1.33 -8.64
CA VAL A 144 1.26 -2.09 -9.62
C VAL A 144 2.73 -1.71 -9.48
N LYS A 145 3.60 -2.69 -9.21
CA LYS A 145 5.03 -2.49 -9.03
C LYS A 145 5.84 -3.44 -9.91
N LYS A 146 6.99 -2.97 -10.40
CA LYS A 146 7.95 -3.79 -11.12
C LYS A 146 8.84 -4.52 -10.11
N GLY A 147 8.71 -5.84 -10.05
CA GLY A 147 9.43 -6.71 -9.13
C GLY A 147 9.23 -6.38 -7.65
N LEU A 148 9.89 -7.15 -6.79
CA LEU A 148 9.99 -6.92 -5.35
C LEU A 148 11.45 -7.03 -4.91
N MET A 149 11.84 -6.29 -3.87
CA MET A 149 13.08 -6.54 -3.14
C MET A 149 14.37 -6.64 -3.99
N GLY A 150 14.46 -5.87 -5.07
CA GLY A 150 15.64 -5.86 -5.96
C GLY A 150 15.54 -6.82 -7.15
N GLU A 151 14.48 -7.61 -7.25
CA GLU A 151 14.15 -8.32 -8.49
C GLU A 151 13.79 -7.30 -9.57
N LEU A 152 14.55 -7.33 -10.67
CA LEU A 152 14.36 -6.43 -11.83
C LEU A 152 13.29 -6.96 -12.81
N THR A 153 12.77 -8.16 -12.54
CA THR A 153 11.84 -8.89 -13.39
C THR A 153 10.62 -9.30 -12.59
N GLY A 154 9.49 -9.46 -13.28
CA GLY A 154 8.21 -9.78 -12.65
C GLY A 154 7.32 -8.56 -12.41
N ARG A 155 6.03 -8.83 -12.35
CA ARG A 155 4.98 -7.85 -12.06
C ARG A 155 4.38 -8.19 -10.71
N TYR A 156 4.31 -7.19 -9.84
CA TYR A 156 3.66 -7.28 -8.55
C TYR A 156 2.41 -6.43 -8.57
N ILE A 157 1.25 -7.05 -8.41
CA ILE A 157 -0.03 -6.36 -8.28
C ILE A 157 -0.54 -6.61 -6.88
N TRP A 158 -1.06 -5.57 -6.25
CA TRP A 158 -1.65 -5.66 -4.93
C TRP A 158 -2.91 -4.82 -4.87
N CYS A 159 -3.89 -5.30 -4.11
CA CYS A 159 -5.22 -4.74 -4.04
C CYS A 159 -5.60 -4.51 -2.58
N LEU A 160 -6.37 -3.44 -2.33
CA LEU A 160 -6.97 -3.15 -1.03
C LEU A 160 -8.49 -3.20 -1.16
N PHE A 161 -9.12 -3.93 -0.25
CA PHE A 161 -10.56 -4.17 -0.22
C PHE A 161 -11.11 -3.69 1.12
N PRO A 162 -11.56 -2.43 1.20
CA PRO A 162 -12.22 -1.93 2.40
C PRO A 162 -13.62 -2.54 2.53
N MET A 163 -13.87 -3.22 3.65
CA MET A 163 -15.10 -3.95 3.96
C MET A 163 -15.67 -3.43 5.28
N TYR A 164 -16.77 -2.70 5.19
CA TYR A 164 -17.48 -2.17 6.36
C TYR A 164 -18.94 -1.87 6.03
N SER A 165 -19.78 -1.98 7.05
CA SER A 165 -21.23 -1.80 6.98
C SER A 165 -21.77 -1.34 8.32
N LEU A 166 -22.87 -0.58 8.29
CA LEU A 166 -23.65 -0.28 9.50
C LEU A 166 -24.46 -1.50 9.96
N ASP A 167 -24.67 -2.48 9.08
CA ASP A 167 -25.27 -3.77 9.43
C ASP A 167 -24.22 -4.68 10.08
N LEU A 168 -24.30 -4.81 11.40
CA LEU A 168 -23.40 -5.64 12.21
C LEU A 168 -23.61 -7.15 12.00
N THR A 169 -24.65 -7.56 11.27
CA THR A 169 -24.81 -8.96 10.86
C THR A 169 -23.92 -9.31 9.66
N GLN A 170 -23.40 -8.30 8.96
CA GLN A 170 -22.47 -8.48 7.85
C GLN A 170 -21.01 -8.48 8.32
N PRO A 171 -20.14 -9.25 7.65
CA PRO A 171 -18.69 -9.06 7.71
C PRO A 171 -18.30 -7.59 7.53
N GLY A 172 -17.37 -7.08 8.35
CA GLY A 172 -16.99 -5.67 8.29
C GLY A 172 -15.85 -5.27 9.24
N ASN A 173 -15.68 -3.97 9.41
CA ASN A 173 -14.58 -3.35 10.16
C ASN A 173 -13.19 -3.81 9.70
N ALA A 174 -13.02 -4.07 8.41
CA ALA A 174 -11.80 -4.66 7.90
C ALA A 174 -11.35 -4.04 6.57
N LEU A 175 -10.05 -4.08 6.34
CA LEU A 175 -9.42 -3.82 5.06
C LEU A 175 -8.57 -5.06 4.75
N ALA A 176 -8.90 -5.73 3.64
CA ALA A 176 -8.11 -6.85 3.15
C ALA A 176 -7.06 -6.35 2.15
N MET A 177 -5.86 -6.90 2.25
CA MET A 177 -4.78 -6.71 1.30
C MET A 177 -4.47 -8.06 0.63
N GLU A 178 -4.72 -8.11 -0.67
CA GLU A 178 -4.38 -9.24 -1.53
C GLU A 178 -3.25 -8.85 -2.48
N SER A 179 -2.40 -9.79 -2.85
CA SER A 179 -1.28 -9.48 -3.72
C SER A 179 -0.74 -10.71 -4.43
N PHE A 180 -0.25 -10.49 -5.64
CA PHE A 180 0.27 -11.56 -6.47
C PHE A 180 1.45 -11.07 -7.29
N SER A 181 2.44 -11.95 -7.43
CA SER A 181 3.57 -11.76 -8.31
C SER A 181 3.52 -12.77 -9.45
N SER A 182 3.88 -12.33 -10.66
CA SER A 182 4.04 -13.24 -11.80
C SER A 182 5.25 -14.17 -11.69
N THR A 183 6.14 -13.96 -10.71
CA THR A 183 7.40 -14.71 -10.51
C THR A 183 7.41 -15.62 -9.29
N GLU A 184 6.36 -15.61 -8.45
CA GLU A 184 6.30 -16.46 -7.26
C GLU A 184 6.03 -17.93 -7.62
N ASN A 185 7.11 -18.64 -7.98
CA ASN A 185 7.17 -20.09 -7.92
C ASN A 185 7.38 -20.51 -6.44
N GLY A 186 6.27 -20.67 -5.68
CA GLY A 186 6.28 -21.43 -4.43
C GLY A 186 6.35 -20.67 -3.11
N GLY A 187 6.16 -19.34 -3.08
CA GLY A 187 5.91 -18.60 -1.84
C GLY A 187 4.48 -18.82 -1.33
N GLY A 188 4.30 -18.96 0.00
CA GLY A 188 2.96 -19.09 0.59
C GLY A 188 2.13 -17.81 0.38
N LYS A 189 1.16 -17.87 -0.55
CA LYS A 189 0.19 -16.79 -0.78
C LYS A 189 -0.70 -16.63 0.46
N ALA A 190 -0.98 -15.39 0.83
CA ALA A 190 -1.87 -15.07 1.93
C ALA A 190 -2.57 -13.72 1.71
N THR A 191 -3.84 -13.66 2.07
CA THR A 191 -4.60 -12.42 2.22
C THR A 191 -4.40 -11.89 3.63
N TYR A 192 -4.07 -10.60 3.77
CA TYR A 192 -3.83 -9.96 5.06
C TYR A 192 -5.00 -9.07 5.43
N PHE A 193 -5.43 -9.12 6.69
CA PHE A 193 -6.59 -8.36 7.15
C PHE A 193 -6.19 -7.39 8.24
N PHE A 194 -6.72 -6.19 8.13
CA PHE A 194 -6.48 -5.09 9.03
C PHE A 194 -7.79 -4.48 9.48
N ARG A 195 -7.84 -4.03 10.73
CA ARG A 195 -9.01 -3.41 11.32
C ARG A 195 -9.09 -1.93 10.96
N LEU A 196 -10.29 -1.43 10.65
CA LEU A 196 -10.51 -0.03 10.30
C LEU A 196 -10.62 0.87 11.53
N VAL A 197 -11.50 0.53 12.47
CA VAL A 197 -11.70 1.26 13.75
C VAL A 197 -11.68 0.29 14.92
N SER A 198 -11.65 0.75 16.17
CA SER A 198 -11.73 -0.16 17.33
C SER A 198 -12.95 -1.08 17.23
N ARG A 199 -12.78 -2.36 17.60
CA ARG A 199 -13.92 -3.31 17.71
C ARG A 199 -14.94 -2.87 18.74
N LYS A 200 -14.53 -2.04 19.71
CA LYS A 200 -15.44 -1.43 20.70
C LYS A 200 -16.28 -0.32 20.10
N ASP A 201 -15.68 0.48 19.21
CA ASP A 201 -16.31 1.68 18.64
C ASP A 201 -17.16 1.34 17.41
N TYR A 202 -16.78 0.31 16.66
CA TYR A 202 -17.49 -0.11 15.44
C TYR A 202 -18.99 -0.34 15.67
N PRO A 203 -19.44 -1.02 16.75
CA PRO A 203 -20.84 -1.16 17.05
C PRO A 203 -21.42 0.13 17.65
N GLY A 204 -22.05 0.95 16.81
CA GLY A 204 -22.97 2.01 17.24
C GLY A 204 -22.36 3.38 17.55
N SER A 205 -21.05 3.58 17.40
CA SER A 205 -20.41 4.90 17.62
C SER A 205 -19.92 5.58 16.34
N VAL A 206 -19.87 4.85 15.22
CA VAL A 206 -19.33 5.35 13.95
C VAL A 206 -20.43 5.33 12.90
N ASP A 207 -20.71 6.49 12.30
CA ASP A 207 -21.59 6.57 11.14
C ASP A 207 -20.84 6.17 9.84
N LEU A 208 -21.58 6.12 8.73
CA LEU A 208 -21.02 5.65 7.47
C LEU A 208 -19.96 6.62 6.91
N ASP A 209 -20.14 7.93 7.11
CA ASP A 209 -19.22 8.95 6.62
C ASP A 209 -17.89 8.91 7.37
N ALA A 210 -17.93 8.68 8.68
CA ALA A 210 -16.74 8.47 9.50
C ALA A 210 -16.01 7.18 9.09
N LEU A 211 -16.73 6.09 8.77
CA LEU A 211 -16.10 4.88 8.22
C LEU A 211 -15.48 5.12 6.84
N HIS A 212 -16.12 5.94 6.00
CA HIS A 212 -15.56 6.35 4.72
C HIS A 212 -14.24 7.10 4.89
N GLN A 213 -14.22 8.10 5.78
CA GLN A 213 -13.03 8.89 6.07
C GLN A 213 -11.90 8.04 6.67
N GLU A 214 -12.22 7.17 7.65
CA GLU A 214 -11.22 6.30 8.27
C GLU A 214 -10.63 5.32 7.25
N ALA A 215 -11.45 4.76 6.36
CA ALA A 215 -10.95 3.91 5.29
C ALA A 215 -9.96 4.65 4.39
N ASP A 216 -10.26 5.89 3.99
CA ASP A 216 -9.38 6.69 3.13
C ASP A 216 -8.06 7.04 3.84
N ILE A 217 -8.13 7.41 5.12
CA ILE A 217 -6.95 7.66 5.96
C ILE A 217 -6.10 6.38 6.04
N PHE A 218 -6.72 5.24 6.31
CA PHE A 218 -5.99 4.00 6.52
C PHE A 218 -5.40 3.42 5.23
N ILE A 219 -6.08 3.56 4.10
CA ILE A 219 -5.55 3.23 2.76
C ILE A 219 -4.25 4.00 2.50
N ARG A 220 -4.23 5.32 2.76
CA ARG A 220 -3.02 6.15 2.61
C ARG A 220 -1.90 5.68 3.54
N GLN A 221 -2.23 5.32 4.78
CA GLN A 221 -1.24 4.79 5.73
C GLN A 221 -0.64 3.46 5.28
N ILE A 222 -1.45 2.55 4.72
CA ILE A 222 -0.95 1.28 4.17
C ILE A 222 -0.02 1.54 2.98
N ASN A 223 -0.45 2.35 2.01
CA ASN A 223 0.37 2.76 0.86
C ASN A 223 1.77 3.20 1.30
N ARG A 224 1.81 4.16 2.23
CA ARG A 224 3.05 4.70 2.79
C ARG A 224 3.87 3.66 3.54
N CYS A 225 3.22 2.86 4.39
CA CYS A 225 3.91 1.84 5.17
C CYS A 225 4.58 0.79 4.27
N LEU A 226 3.87 0.33 3.23
CA LEU A 226 4.41 -0.65 2.29
C LEU A 226 5.59 -0.10 1.50
N LEU A 227 5.54 1.17 1.07
CA LEU A 227 6.69 1.84 0.46
C LEU A 227 7.87 1.94 1.42
N ALA A 228 7.62 2.30 2.68
CA ALA A 228 8.67 2.47 3.70
C ALA A 228 9.38 1.15 4.04
N ILE A 229 8.66 0.03 4.07
CA ILE A 229 9.23 -1.30 4.33
C ILE A 229 9.58 -2.07 3.06
N ASN A 230 9.54 -1.41 1.90
CA ASN A 230 9.80 -1.99 0.58
C ASN A 230 8.99 -3.29 0.34
N PHE A 231 7.69 -3.23 0.62
CA PHE A 231 6.69 -4.30 0.47
C PHE A 231 6.97 -5.58 1.26
N ARG A 232 7.88 -5.55 2.24
CA ARG A 232 8.11 -6.67 3.16
C ARG A 232 6.92 -6.81 4.12
N ARG A 233 6.16 -7.88 3.98
CA ARG A 233 4.97 -8.14 4.84
C ARG A 233 5.33 -8.76 6.18
N GLU A 234 6.45 -9.48 6.26
CA GLU A 234 6.92 -10.14 7.48
C GLU A 234 6.93 -9.27 8.75
N PRO A 235 7.46 -8.04 8.77
CA PRO A 235 7.42 -7.19 9.96
C PRO A 235 6.01 -6.82 10.43
N ILE A 236 4.97 -7.05 9.62
CA ILE A 236 3.58 -6.74 9.99
C ILE A 236 2.99 -7.86 10.86
N TYR A 237 3.27 -9.13 10.57
CA TYR A 237 2.57 -10.26 11.22
C TYR A 237 3.44 -11.07 12.18
N LEU A 238 4.74 -10.79 12.29
CA LEU A 238 5.58 -11.45 13.29
C LEU A 238 5.09 -11.13 14.71
N SER A 239 5.05 -12.16 15.57
CA SER A 239 4.78 -11.97 17.00
C SER A 239 5.91 -11.20 17.68
N GLU A 240 5.62 -10.59 18.84
CA GLU A 240 6.64 -9.89 19.63
C GLU A 240 7.77 -10.84 20.07
N GLU A 241 7.44 -12.08 20.39
CA GLU A 241 8.42 -13.13 20.73
C GLU A 241 9.40 -13.37 19.58
N LYS A 242 8.89 -13.54 18.34
CA LYS A 242 9.75 -13.72 17.17
C LYS A 242 10.57 -12.47 16.89
N LEU A 243 9.97 -11.28 17.00
CA LEU A 243 10.70 -10.03 16.79
C LEU A 243 11.88 -9.86 17.75
N ALA A 244 11.82 -10.44 18.95
CA ALA A 244 12.91 -10.41 19.91
C ALA A 244 14.13 -11.23 19.48
N GLU A 245 13.99 -12.17 18.52
CA GLU A 245 15.10 -12.99 18.02
C GLU A 245 16.13 -12.14 17.25
N PRO A 246 17.44 -12.43 17.37
CA PRO A 246 18.50 -11.65 16.74
C PRO A 246 18.37 -11.48 15.22
N LEU A 247 17.81 -12.49 14.52
CA LEU A 247 17.58 -12.47 13.07
C LEU A 247 16.68 -11.30 12.63
N TYR A 248 15.79 -10.83 13.51
CA TYR A 248 14.79 -9.81 13.22
C TYR A 248 15.15 -8.42 13.76
N ILE A 249 16.41 -8.20 14.17
CA ILE A 249 16.88 -6.90 14.67
C ILE A 249 16.57 -5.72 13.73
N LYS A 250 16.64 -5.95 12.41
CA LYS A 250 16.29 -4.96 11.38
C LYS A 250 14.81 -4.54 11.45
N TYR A 251 13.92 -5.47 11.78
CA TYR A 251 12.49 -5.17 11.93
C TYR A 251 12.19 -4.47 13.25
N ARG A 252 12.89 -4.82 14.33
CA ARG A 252 12.82 -4.05 15.57
C ARG A 252 13.28 -2.60 15.38
N TYR A 253 14.36 -2.40 14.64
CA TYR A 253 14.82 -1.06 14.28
C TYR A 253 13.77 -0.32 13.45
N ALA A 254 13.22 -0.96 12.41
CA ALA A 254 12.15 -0.39 11.60
C ALA A 254 10.92 -0.02 12.46
N LEU A 255 10.52 -0.85 13.42
CA LEU A 255 9.42 -0.59 14.33
C LEU A 255 9.66 0.58 15.26
N ALA A 256 10.90 0.80 15.70
CA ALA A 256 11.25 1.97 16.49
C ALA A 256 11.14 3.27 15.66
N ARG A 257 11.40 3.20 14.35
CA ARG A 257 11.53 4.37 13.47
C ARG A 257 10.32 4.68 12.59
N LEU A 258 9.45 3.70 12.32
CA LEU A 258 8.31 3.84 11.41
C LEU A 258 6.99 3.79 12.19
N PRO A 259 6.37 4.94 12.53
CA PRO A 259 5.07 4.98 13.19
C PRO A 259 3.98 4.24 12.40
N SER A 260 4.00 4.37 11.07
CA SER A 260 3.04 3.70 10.18
C SER A 260 3.11 2.17 10.26
N LEU A 261 4.30 1.61 10.49
CA LEU A 261 4.45 0.16 10.68
C LEU A 261 3.89 -0.30 12.02
N ARG A 262 4.07 0.50 13.08
CA ARG A 262 3.46 0.19 14.40
C ARG A 262 1.95 0.24 14.32
N GLU A 263 1.40 1.24 13.65
CA GLU A 263 -0.05 1.37 13.45
C GLU A 263 -0.61 0.19 12.65
N LEU A 264 0.06 -0.17 11.55
CA LEU A 264 -0.36 -1.29 10.72
C LEU A 264 -0.35 -2.62 11.49
N ARG A 265 0.62 -2.83 12.39
CA ARG A 265 0.65 -3.98 13.31
C ARG A 265 -0.47 -3.95 14.34
N ALA A 266 -0.73 -2.79 14.94
CA ALA A 266 -1.79 -2.63 15.94
C ALA A 266 -3.19 -2.89 15.37
N ARG A 267 -3.36 -2.66 14.06
CA ARG A 267 -4.58 -2.97 13.33
C ARG A 267 -4.59 -4.36 12.70
N PHE A 268 -3.50 -5.11 12.75
CA PHE A 268 -3.45 -6.43 12.12
C PHE A 268 -4.40 -7.42 12.80
N ILE A 269 -5.35 -7.96 12.03
CA ILE A 269 -6.32 -8.95 12.51
C ILE A 269 -5.72 -10.35 12.38
N GLY A 270 -5.12 -10.64 11.23
CA GLY A 270 -4.65 -11.97 10.86
C GLY A 270 -4.39 -12.09 9.37
N ARG A 271 -3.95 -13.28 8.95
CA ARG A 271 -3.75 -13.62 7.54
C ARG A 271 -4.36 -14.97 7.21
N VAL A 272 -4.91 -15.11 6.02
CA VAL A 272 -5.50 -16.35 5.50
C VAL A 272 -4.62 -16.87 4.39
N SER A 273 -4.05 -18.07 4.56
CA SER A 273 -3.22 -18.71 3.53
C SER A 273 -4.08 -19.32 2.42
N HIS A 274 -3.60 -19.25 1.18
CA HIS A 274 -4.28 -19.87 0.04
C HIS A 274 -3.93 -21.36 0.01
N THR A 275 -4.85 -22.21 0.50
CA THR A 275 -4.72 -23.67 0.41
C THR A 275 -5.56 -24.24 -0.73
N THR A 276 -6.89 -24.05 -0.66
CA THR A 276 -7.85 -24.29 -1.76
C THR A 276 -8.81 -23.12 -1.78
N PRO A 277 -9.47 -22.80 -2.92
CA PRO A 277 -10.41 -21.68 -3.01
C PRO A 277 -11.52 -21.76 -1.95
N GLU A 278 -12.09 -22.94 -1.71
CA GLU A 278 -13.20 -23.14 -0.76
C GLU A 278 -12.74 -22.94 0.69
N GLN A 279 -11.59 -23.52 1.04
CA GLN A 279 -11.03 -23.39 2.38
C GLN A 279 -10.60 -21.96 2.66
N TRP A 280 -10.00 -21.29 1.67
CA TRP A 280 -9.63 -19.89 1.76
C TRP A 280 -10.86 -19.01 1.99
N ARG A 281 -11.94 -19.14 1.19
CA ARG A 281 -13.18 -18.39 1.38
C ARG A 281 -13.76 -18.60 2.78
N ARG A 282 -13.82 -19.85 3.24
CA ARG A 282 -14.32 -20.19 4.59
C ARG A 282 -13.49 -19.52 5.68
N ASP A 283 -12.16 -19.52 5.54
CA ASP A 283 -11.26 -18.91 6.52
C ASP A 283 -11.37 -17.37 6.51
N VAL A 284 -11.60 -16.75 5.33
CA VAL A 284 -11.91 -15.32 5.22
C VAL A 284 -13.22 -14.99 5.93
N ASP A 285 -14.30 -15.73 5.66
CA ASP A 285 -15.59 -15.54 6.32
C ASP A 285 -15.47 -15.66 7.85
N ASN A 286 -14.75 -16.67 8.33
CA ASN A 286 -14.54 -16.88 9.76
C ASN A 286 -13.73 -15.74 10.38
N LEU A 287 -12.67 -15.27 9.73
CA LEU A 287 -11.87 -14.15 10.20
C LEU A 287 -12.70 -12.87 10.30
N LEU A 288 -13.51 -12.56 9.28
CA LEU A 288 -14.34 -11.35 9.29
C LEU A 288 -15.45 -11.43 10.34
N LYS A 289 -16.07 -12.60 10.53
CA LYS A 289 -17.04 -12.82 11.62
C LYS A 289 -16.39 -12.66 13.00
N PHE A 290 -15.20 -13.21 13.19
CA PHE A 290 -14.41 -13.02 14.40
C PHE A 290 -14.15 -11.53 14.65
N ASN A 291 -13.78 -10.77 13.61
CA ASN A 291 -13.44 -9.36 13.75
C ASN A 291 -14.60 -8.47 14.22
N VAL A 292 -15.84 -8.80 13.81
CA VAL A 292 -17.04 -8.06 14.22
C VAL A 292 -17.57 -8.53 15.58
N SER A 293 -17.38 -9.81 15.93
CA SER A 293 -17.89 -10.40 17.18
C SER A 293 -16.97 -10.18 18.39
N SER A 294 -15.65 -10.16 18.18
CA SER A 294 -14.69 -9.84 19.24
C SER A 294 -14.84 -8.40 19.71
N ARG A 295 -14.59 -8.16 21.01
CA ARG A 295 -14.61 -6.82 21.63
C ARG A 295 -13.22 -6.29 21.97
N SER A 296 -12.19 -7.11 21.82
CA SER A 296 -10.82 -6.76 22.19
C SER A 296 -9.98 -6.57 20.95
N ASP A 297 -9.36 -5.40 20.80
CA ASP A 297 -8.44 -5.12 19.69
C ASP A 297 -7.13 -5.91 19.79
N LEU A 298 -6.83 -6.50 20.96
CA LEU A 298 -5.62 -7.30 21.20
C LEU A 298 -5.76 -8.74 20.69
N GLU A 299 -6.99 -9.21 20.46
CA GLU A 299 -7.21 -10.56 19.96
C GLU A 299 -6.86 -10.66 18.47
N GLN A 300 -5.99 -11.60 18.14
CA GLN A 300 -5.63 -11.92 16.76
C GLN A 300 -6.33 -13.19 16.33
N TRP A 301 -6.78 -13.22 15.07
CA TRP A 301 -7.40 -14.41 14.51
C TRP A 301 -6.36 -15.52 14.35
N SER A 302 -6.70 -16.72 14.82
CA SER A 302 -5.90 -17.93 14.66
C SER A 302 -6.75 -19.06 14.10
N LYS A 303 -6.18 -19.85 13.19
CA LYS A 303 -6.88 -20.98 12.57
C LYS A 303 -7.12 -22.06 13.62
N GLY A 304 -8.38 -22.28 13.99
CA GLY A 304 -8.77 -23.27 15.02
C GLY A 304 -9.57 -22.72 16.20
N GLN A 305 -9.88 -21.42 16.22
CA GLN A 305 -10.91 -20.82 17.09
C GLN A 305 -12.23 -20.62 16.35
#